data_AF-A0A9D8YRR1-F1
#
_entry.id   AF-A0A9D8YRR1-F1
#
_cell.length_a   1.000
_cell.length_b   1.000
_cell.length_c   1.000
_cell.angle_alpha   90.00
_cell.angle_beta   90.00
_cell.angle_gamma   90.00
#
_symmetry.space_group_name_H-M   'P 1'
#
loop_
_entity.id
_entity.type
_entity.pdbx_description
1 polymer ?
#
loop_
_entity_poly.entity_id
_entity_poly.type
_entity_poly.pdbx_seq_one_letter_code
_entity_poly.pdbx_strand_id
1 'polypeptide(L)'
;MKRLFIIVALIGLSVPEMKAQTAEDVLQDPAVAASYASRTSEFWSALESQLVSQSRAENISAATLQNIVYFANNHSDRINLTPAADALVQVYRTHDDARYRLLAVAGLHAIGDERSMNALFRSFRSEGTPQVRHVALAALRDYYKR
;
A
#
# COMPACT_ATOMS: atom_id res chain seq x y z
N MET A 1 5.01 28.08 3.97
CA MET A 1 4.72 26.68 3.58
C MET A 1 4.34 25.90 4.84
N LYS A 2 3.06 25.58 5.02
CA LYS A 2 2.58 24.82 6.20
C LYS A 2 2.88 23.34 5.98
N ARG A 3 3.75 22.76 6.81
CA ARG A 3 4.02 21.31 6.84
C ARG A 3 2.84 20.64 7.56
N LEU A 4 2.13 19.77 6.85
CA LEU A 4 0.98 19.02 7.33
C LEU A 4 1.50 17.82 8.15
N PHE A 5 1.22 17.78 9.45
CA PHE A 5 1.57 16.66 10.32
C PHE A 5 0.49 15.58 10.21
N ILE A 6 0.86 14.33 9.89
CA ILE A 6 -0.06 13.18 9.89
C ILE A 6 0.25 12.35 11.13
N ILE A 7 -0.70 12.31 12.06
CA ILE A 7 -0.70 11.41 13.21
C ILE A 7 -1.31 10.09 12.72
N VAL A 8 -0.51 9.03 12.62
CA VAL A 8 -1.04 7.67 12.45
C VAL A 8 -1.43 7.17 13.84
N ALA A 9 -2.69 7.42 14.21
CA ALA A 9 -3.27 6.83 15.41
C ALA A 9 -3.65 5.37 15.11
N LEU A 10 -2.74 4.43 15.40
CA LEU A 10 -3.12 3.05 15.61
C LEU A 10 -3.81 2.96 16.98
N ILE A 11 -5.08 2.60 16.96
CA ILE A 11 -5.88 2.34 18.15
C ILE A 11 -5.16 1.29 19.01
N GLY A 12 -4.71 1.71 20.21
CA GLY A 12 -4.52 0.81 21.35
C GLY A 12 -3.10 0.38 21.74
N LEU A 13 -2.03 0.88 21.12
CA LEU A 13 -0.66 0.65 21.62
C LEU A 13 0.04 2.00 21.80
N SER A 14 0.50 2.27 23.02
CA SER A 14 1.24 3.47 23.38
C SER A 14 2.47 3.60 22.49
N VAL A 15 2.42 4.49 21.49
CA VAL A 15 3.57 4.83 20.66
C VAL A 15 4.46 5.75 21.50
N PRO A 16 5.71 5.38 21.80
CA PRO A 16 6.64 6.29 22.48
C PRO A 16 6.83 7.53 21.59
N GLU A 17 6.91 8.72 22.19
CA GLU A 17 7.03 10.01 21.51
C GLU A 17 8.03 9.97 20.33
N MET A 18 7.51 9.75 19.12
CA MET A 18 8.29 9.78 17.89
C MET A 18 8.47 11.23 17.47
N LYS A 19 9.73 11.70 17.54
CA LYS A 19 10.14 12.94 16.87
C LYS A 19 9.80 12.85 15.39
N ALA A 20 9.48 13.99 14.79
CA ALA A 20 8.97 14.10 13.42
C ALA A 20 9.94 13.51 12.37
N GLN A 21 9.78 12.23 12.06
CA GLN A 21 10.36 11.55 10.90
C GLN A 21 9.39 11.68 9.70
N THR A 22 9.94 11.77 8.48
CA THR A 22 9.13 11.83 7.26
C THR A 22 8.39 10.51 7.02
N ALA A 23 7.31 10.50 6.23
CA ALA A 23 6.60 9.27 5.90
C ALA A 23 7.51 8.23 5.20
N GLU A 24 8.55 8.69 4.50
CA GLU A 24 9.59 7.85 3.93
C GLU A 24 10.51 7.22 4.99
N ASP A 25 10.90 7.98 6.02
CA ASP A 25 11.75 7.48 7.12
C ASP A 25 11.04 6.43 7.98
N VAL A 26 9.73 6.57 8.21
CA VAL A 26 8.95 5.59 9.00
C VAL A 26 8.78 4.27 8.26
N LEU A 27 8.69 4.30 6.92
CA LEU A 27 8.49 3.12 6.10
C LEU A 27 9.78 2.30 5.88
N GLN A 28 10.96 2.84 6.24
CA GLN A 28 12.25 2.16 6.12
C GLN A 28 12.99 2.00 7.46
N ASP A 29 12.35 2.28 8.60
CA ASP A 29 12.99 2.12 9.91
C ASP A 29 13.23 0.62 10.23
N PRO A 30 14.50 0.16 10.30
CA PRO A 30 14.80 -1.23 10.65
C PRO A 30 14.34 -1.62 12.06
N ALA A 31 14.14 -0.65 12.96
CA ALA A 31 13.54 -0.91 14.28
C ALA A 31 12.07 -1.31 14.18
N VAL A 32 11.33 -0.74 13.22
CA VAL A 32 9.94 -1.10 12.94
C VAL A 32 9.87 -2.49 12.32
N ALA A 33 10.72 -2.79 11.33
CA ALA A 33 10.82 -4.15 10.76
C ALA A 33 11.19 -5.21 11.81
N ALA A 34 12.13 -4.90 12.72
CA ALA A 34 12.52 -5.77 13.82
C ALA A 34 11.38 -6.03 14.82
N SER A 35 10.47 -5.06 15.00
CA SER A 35 9.28 -5.19 15.86
C SER A 35 8.25 -6.21 15.36
N TYR A 36 8.34 -6.58 14.07
CA TYR A 36 7.50 -7.59 13.45
C TYR A 36 8.14 -8.99 13.41
N ALA A 37 9.46 -9.09 13.58
CA ALA A 37 10.18 -10.36 13.47
C ALA A 37 9.75 -11.40 14.52
N SER A 38 9.31 -10.94 15.71
CA SER A 38 8.87 -11.81 16.81
C SER A 38 7.35 -12.04 16.86
N ARG A 39 6.60 -11.64 15.81
CA ARG A 39 5.14 -11.77 15.79
C ARG A 39 4.72 -13.19 15.42
N THR A 40 3.63 -13.65 16.02
CA THR A 40 3.11 -15.02 15.83
C THR A 40 2.32 -15.15 14.52
N SER A 41 2.06 -16.39 14.09
CA SER A 41 1.19 -16.71 12.96
C SER A 41 -0.20 -16.09 13.10
N GLU A 42 -0.77 -16.11 14.30
CA GLU A 42 -2.13 -15.62 14.57
C GLU A 42 -2.20 -14.10 14.37
N PHE A 43 -1.14 -13.39 14.75
CA PHE A 43 -1.03 -11.96 14.48
C PHE A 43 -1.07 -11.67 12.98
N TRP A 44 -0.26 -12.40 12.19
CA TRP A 44 -0.20 -12.20 10.74
C TRP A 44 -1.54 -12.52 10.05
N SER A 45 -2.20 -13.62 10.44
CA SER A 45 -3.52 -13.97 9.93
C SER A 45 -4.59 -12.92 10.30
N ALA A 46 -4.55 -12.38 11.52
CA ALA A 46 -5.46 -11.32 11.94
C ALA A 46 -5.23 -10.03 11.14
N LEU A 47 -3.96 -9.64 10.95
CA LEU A 47 -3.59 -8.48 10.15
C LEU A 47 -4.00 -8.64 8.68
N GLU A 48 -3.78 -9.80 8.08
CA GLU A 48 -4.23 -10.13 6.72
C GLU A 48 -5.74 -9.94 6.59
N SER A 49 -6.50 -10.59 7.48
CA SER A 49 -7.95 -10.52 7.48
C SER A 49 -8.45 -9.07 7.62
N GLN A 50 -7.82 -8.30 8.52
CA GLN A 50 -8.15 -6.90 8.72
C GLN A 50 -7.86 -6.06 7.46
N LEU A 51 -6.66 -6.16 6.88
CA LEU A 51 -6.29 -5.34 5.72
C LEU A 51 -7.13 -5.69 4.48
N VAL A 52 -7.43 -6.97 4.26
CA VAL A 52 -8.32 -7.43 3.18
C VAL A 52 -9.76 -6.98 3.41
N SER A 53 -10.23 -6.99 4.66
CA SER A 53 -11.55 -6.46 5.00
C SER A 53 -11.63 -4.94 4.74
N GLN A 54 -10.64 -4.19 5.23
CA GLN A 54 -10.58 -2.74 5.04
C GLN A 54 -10.41 -2.34 3.57
N SER A 55 -9.70 -3.15 2.76
CA SER A 55 -9.57 -2.86 1.33
C SER A 55 -10.89 -2.96 0.58
N ARG A 56 -11.85 -3.74 1.10
CA ARG A 56 -13.19 -3.93 0.53
C ARG A 56 -14.20 -2.92 1.04
N ALA A 57 -13.80 -2.01 1.92
CA ALA A 57 -14.67 -0.92 2.37
C ALA A 57 -15.04 -0.01 1.19
N GLU A 58 -16.25 0.55 1.21
CA GLU A 58 -16.74 1.48 0.19
C GLU A 58 -15.76 2.65 -0.04
N ASN A 59 -15.20 3.17 1.05
CA ASN A 59 -14.20 4.24 1.04
C ASN A 59 -12.92 3.75 1.71
N ILE A 60 -12.05 3.10 0.94
CA ILE A 60 -10.73 2.69 1.41
C ILE A 60 -9.91 3.92 1.81
N SER A 61 -9.34 3.88 3.02
CA SER A 61 -8.56 5.00 3.54
C SER A 61 -7.16 5.06 2.94
N ALA A 62 -6.56 6.25 2.91
CA ALA A 62 -5.15 6.40 2.53
C ALA A 62 -4.22 5.59 3.46
N ALA A 63 -4.55 5.50 4.75
CA ALA A 63 -3.79 4.69 5.72
C ALA A 63 -3.86 3.20 5.40
N THR A 64 -5.02 2.68 5.01
CA THR A 64 -5.18 1.29 4.57
C THR A 64 -4.33 1.01 3.34
N LEU A 65 -4.36 1.90 2.34
CA LEU A 65 -3.52 1.79 1.15
C LEU A 65 -2.02 1.79 1.50
N GLN A 66 -1.59 2.71 2.37
CA GLN A 66 -0.20 2.78 2.85
C GLN A 66 0.22 1.50 3.57
N ASN A 67 -0.64 0.95 4.43
CA ASN A 67 -0.37 -0.29 5.13
C ASN A 67 -0.24 -1.47 4.15
N ILE A 68 -1.13 -1.57 3.16
CA ILE A 68 -1.03 -2.60 2.11
C ILE A 68 0.31 -2.50 1.38
N VAL A 69 0.72 -1.28 0.97
CA VAL A 69 2.02 -1.05 0.32
C VAL A 69 3.18 -1.48 1.22
N TYR A 70 3.15 -1.07 2.50
CA TYR A 70 4.22 -1.39 3.45
C TYR A 70 4.36 -2.91 3.65
N PHE A 71 3.27 -3.60 3.96
CA PHE A 71 3.31 -5.02 4.26
C PHE A 71 3.57 -5.88 3.03
N ALA A 72 3.06 -5.51 1.85
CA ALA A 72 3.38 -6.21 0.61
C ALA A 72 4.86 -6.11 0.24
N ASN A 73 5.52 -4.98 0.49
CA ASN A 73 6.95 -4.82 0.19
C ASN A 73 7.87 -5.49 1.22
N ASN A 74 7.52 -5.41 2.50
CA ASN A 74 8.45 -5.78 3.58
C ASN A 74 8.17 -7.15 4.20
N HIS A 75 6.96 -7.70 4.00
CA HIS A 75 6.48 -8.88 4.72
C HIS A 75 5.68 -9.85 3.83
N SER A 76 5.89 -9.85 2.51
CA SER A 76 5.17 -10.74 1.58
C SER A 76 5.40 -12.23 1.84
N ASP A 77 6.45 -12.60 2.56
CA ASP A 77 6.73 -13.95 3.04
C ASP A 77 5.91 -14.35 4.29
N ARG A 78 5.13 -13.42 4.85
CA ARG A 78 4.31 -13.60 6.06
C ARG A 78 2.83 -13.27 5.85
N ILE A 79 2.49 -12.46 4.86
CA ILE A 79 1.12 -11.99 4.63
C ILE A 79 0.73 -12.08 3.15
N ASN A 80 -0.46 -12.61 2.87
CA ASN A 80 -0.99 -12.69 1.52
C ASN A 80 -2.02 -11.58 1.25
N LEU A 81 -1.58 -10.53 0.56
CA LEU A 81 -2.43 -9.39 0.21
C LEU A 81 -3.02 -9.47 -1.22
N THR A 82 -2.82 -10.57 -1.93
CA THR A 82 -3.46 -10.84 -3.23
C THR A 82 -4.98 -10.57 -3.22
N PRO A 83 -5.75 -10.94 -2.17
CA PRO A 83 -7.19 -10.65 -2.11
C PRO A 83 -7.57 -9.17 -2.10
N ALA A 84 -6.63 -8.26 -1.84
CA ALA A 84 -6.85 -6.81 -1.88
C ALA A 84 -6.64 -6.20 -3.28
N ALA A 85 -6.05 -6.95 -4.22
CA ALA A 85 -5.61 -6.42 -5.51
C ALA A 85 -6.77 -5.84 -6.35
N ASP A 86 -7.95 -6.47 -6.34
CA ASP A 86 -9.12 -5.96 -7.07
C ASP A 86 -9.57 -4.59 -6.56
N ALA A 87 -9.52 -4.39 -5.24
CA ALA A 87 -9.84 -3.09 -4.64
C ALA A 87 -8.83 -2.03 -5.05
N LEU A 88 -7.53 -2.37 -5.12
CA LEU A 88 -6.51 -1.44 -5.60
C LEU A 88 -6.72 -1.08 -7.08
N VAL A 89 -7.07 -2.05 -7.93
CA VAL A 89 -7.43 -1.76 -9.34
C VAL A 89 -8.62 -0.80 -9.40
N GLN A 90 -9.63 -0.98 -8.54
CA GLN A 90 -10.78 -0.10 -8.48
C GLN A 90 -10.37 1.33 -8.08
N VAL A 91 -9.59 1.48 -7.01
CA VAL A 91 -9.05 2.79 -6.57
C VAL A 91 -8.29 3.48 -7.69
N TYR A 92 -7.40 2.74 -8.36
CA TYR A 92 -6.64 3.25 -9.50
C TYR A 92 -7.54 3.75 -10.63
N ARG A 93 -8.70 3.13 -10.87
CA ARG A 93 -9.59 3.51 -11.97
C ARG A 93 -10.53 4.65 -11.64
N THR A 94 -11.01 4.74 -10.40
CA THR A 94 -12.17 5.58 -10.08
C THR A 94 -11.92 6.63 -9.02
N HIS A 95 -10.81 6.58 -8.28
CA HIS A 95 -10.60 7.56 -7.21
C HIS A 95 -10.20 8.92 -7.78
N ASP A 96 -10.87 9.99 -7.37
CA ASP A 96 -10.65 11.35 -7.91
C ASP A 96 -9.26 11.91 -7.54
N ASP A 97 -8.82 11.65 -6.31
CA ASP A 97 -7.50 12.10 -5.83
C ASP A 97 -6.36 11.23 -6.39
N ALA A 98 -5.44 11.87 -7.13
CA ALA A 98 -4.25 11.24 -7.70
C ALA A 98 -3.34 10.56 -6.65
N ARG A 99 -3.33 11.04 -5.39
CA ARG A 99 -2.53 10.42 -4.31
C ARG A 99 -2.99 9.00 -4.00
N TYR A 100 -4.30 8.75 -4.02
CA TYR A 100 -4.85 7.42 -3.82
C TYR A 100 -4.53 6.51 -5.01
N ARG A 101 -4.63 7.04 -6.23
CA ARG A 101 -4.26 6.28 -7.43
C ARG A 101 -2.77 5.91 -7.43
N LEU A 102 -1.88 6.81 -6.98
CA LEU A 102 -0.45 6.50 -6.81
C LEU A 102 -0.22 5.37 -5.80
N LEU A 103 -0.87 5.43 -4.63
CA LEU A 103 -0.76 4.37 -3.63
C LEU A 103 -1.31 3.04 -4.15
N ALA A 104 -2.39 3.06 -4.92
CA ALA A 104 -2.94 1.87 -5.56
C ALA A 104 -1.95 1.25 -6.54
N VAL A 105 -1.29 2.04 -7.40
CA VAL A 105 -0.23 1.53 -8.30
C VAL A 105 0.91 0.91 -7.52
N ALA A 106 1.37 1.57 -6.45
CA ALA A 106 2.44 1.04 -5.60
C ALA A 106 2.04 -0.29 -4.94
N GLY A 107 0.80 -0.41 -4.47
CA GLY A 107 0.29 -1.63 -3.86
C GLY A 107 0.14 -2.76 -4.87
N LEU A 108 -0.37 -2.48 -6.08
CA LEU A 108 -0.47 -3.45 -7.17
C LEU A 108 0.89 -4.01 -7.55
N HIS A 109 1.89 -3.14 -7.69
CA HIS A 109 3.26 -3.54 -8.00
C HIS A 109 3.90 -4.39 -6.90
N ALA A 110 3.70 -4.00 -5.63
CA ALA A 110 4.24 -4.73 -4.49
C ALA A 110 3.59 -6.11 -4.31
N ILE A 111 2.29 -6.24 -4.56
CA ILE A 111 1.58 -7.52 -4.54
C ILE A 111 2.00 -8.39 -5.73
N GLY A 112 2.17 -7.80 -6.92
CA GLY A 112 2.64 -8.53 -8.10
C GLY A 112 1.67 -9.58 -8.64
N ASP A 113 0.37 -9.49 -8.30
CA ASP A 113 -0.64 -10.41 -8.82
C ASP A 113 -0.83 -10.20 -10.32
N GLU A 114 -0.64 -11.26 -11.11
CA GLU A 114 -0.64 -11.21 -12.57
C GLU A 114 -1.94 -10.62 -13.13
N ARG A 115 -3.09 -11.03 -12.58
CA ARG A 115 -4.39 -10.54 -13.03
C ARG A 115 -4.52 -9.03 -12.83
N SER A 116 -4.09 -8.54 -11.66
CA SER A 116 -4.13 -7.12 -11.33
C SER A 116 -3.13 -6.28 -12.13
N MET A 117 -1.93 -6.80 -12.40
CA MET A 117 -0.93 -6.14 -13.25
C MET A 117 -1.39 -6.06 -14.71
N ASN A 118 -2.06 -7.11 -15.21
CA ASN A 118 -2.71 -7.08 -16.53
C ASN A 118 -3.85 -6.04 -16.57
N ALA A 119 -4.62 -5.89 -15.48
CA ALA A 119 -5.66 -4.87 -15.39
C ALA A 119 -5.10 -3.44 -15.42
N LEU A 120 -3.95 -3.21 -14.77
CA LEU A 120 -3.20 -1.96 -14.84
C LEU A 120 -2.66 -1.71 -16.25
N PHE A 121 -2.06 -2.72 -16.89
CA PHE A 121 -1.56 -2.64 -18.27
C PHE A 121 -2.63 -2.20 -19.27
N ARG A 122 -3.87 -2.69 -19.11
CA ARG A 122 -4.98 -2.33 -20.00
C ARG A 122 -5.49 -0.89 -19.80
N SER A 123 -5.23 -0.28 -18.65
CA SER A 123 -5.83 1.01 -18.26
C SER A 123 -4.84 2.15 -18.05
N PHE A 124 -3.52 1.92 -18.03
CA PHE A 124 -2.55 3.00 -17.80
C PHE A 124 -2.54 4.10 -18.87
N ARG A 125 -2.91 3.77 -20.11
CA ARG A 125 -2.96 4.76 -21.21
C ARG A 125 -4.07 5.78 -21.05
N SER A 126 -5.16 5.43 -20.35
CA SER A 126 -6.29 6.33 -20.09
C SER A 126 -6.14 7.15 -18.81
N GLU A 127 -5.07 6.96 -18.04
CA GLU A 127 -4.81 7.78 -16.85
C GLU A 127 -4.46 9.22 -17.24
N GLY A 128 -5.31 10.15 -16.81
CA GLY A 128 -5.20 11.57 -17.14
C GLY A 128 -4.04 12.27 -16.45
N THR A 129 -3.67 11.84 -15.24
CA THR A 129 -2.60 12.49 -14.47
C THR A 129 -1.23 12.00 -14.91
N PRO A 130 -0.36 12.87 -15.47
CA PRO A 130 0.95 12.46 -15.99
C PRO A 130 1.81 11.74 -14.95
N GLN A 131 1.80 12.19 -13.71
CA GLN A 131 2.54 11.57 -12.61
C GLN A 131 2.09 10.13 -12.36
N VAL A 132 0.77 9.89 -12.21
CA VAL A 132 0.22 8.55 -11.98
C VAL A 132 0.55 7.63 -13.15
N ARG A 133 0.40 8.12 -14.38
CA ARG A 133 0.72 7.37 -15.61
C ARG A 133 2.18 6.97 -15.69
N HIS A 134 3.11 7.85 -15.31
CA HIS A 134 4.54 7.53 -15.29
C HIS A 134 4.86 6.45 -14.25
N VAL A 135 4.28 6.53 -13.05
CA VAL A 135 4.48 5.52 -12.00
C VAL A 135 3.87 4.17 -12.42
N ALA A 136 2.69 4.17 -13.02
CA ALA A 136 2.07 2.95 -13.57
C ALA A 136 2.95 2.30 -14.65
N LEU A 137 3.49 3.09 -15.58
CA LEU A 137 4.41 2.58 -16.60
C LEU A 137 5.70 2.03 -15.98
N ALA A 138 6.25 2.69 -14.95
CA ALA A 138 7.45 2.22 -14.26
C ALA A 138 7.20 0.87 -13.56
N ALA A 139 6.08 0.74 -12.84
CA ALA A 139 5.65 -0.50 -12.19
C ALA A 139 5.46 -1.63 -13.20
N LEU A 140 4.75 -1.38 -14.31
CA LEU A 140 4.54 -2.37 -15.37
C LEU A 140 5.86 -2.81 -16.00
N ARG A 141 6.75 -1.86 -16.30
CA ARG A 141 8.08 -2.16 -16.86
C ARG A 141 8.89 -3.02 -15.90
N ASP A 142 8.85 -2.72 -14.61
CA ASP A 142 9.56 -3.51 -13.60
C ASP A 142 8.99 -4.93 -13.49
N TYR A 143 7.67 -5.07 -13.45
CA TYR A 143 6.99 -6.36 -13.37
C TYR A 143 7.30 -7.28 -14.57
N TYR A 144 7.15 -6.78 -15.81
CA TYR A 144 7.35 -7.61 -17.02
C TYR A 144 8.82 -7.83 -17.41
N LYS A 145 9.77 -7.26 -16.67
CA LYS A 145 11.21 -7.50 -16.86
C LYS A 145 11.77 -8.64 -15.99
N ARG A 146 11.02 -9.03 -14.94
CA ARG A 146 11.37 -10.12 -14.03
C ARG A 146 11.04 -11.46 -14.70
#